data_AF-A0A537W9C6-F1
#
_entry.id   AF-A0A537W9C6-F1
#
_cell.length_a   1.000
_cell.length_b   1.000
_cell.length_c   1.000
_cell.angle_alpha   90.00
_cell.angle_beta   90.00
_cell.angle_gamma   90.00
#
_symmetry.space_group_name_H-M   'P 1'
#
loop_
_entity.id
_entity.type
_entity.pdbx_description
1 polymer ?
#
loop_
_entity_poly.entity_id
_entity_poly.type
_entity_poly.pdbx_seq_one_letter_code
_entity_poly.pdbx_strand_id
1 'polypeptide(L)'
;MSGDTPADTDARLLALEREERVSGLLAAAARLLVDVLPASACAISRALGDLLVVLAEYTESQSVQTGHGYLISDYPATLDVLELRQSMTIAVDDPEADEQEVALLRELGFDSLLMLPLEAGGEVWGLVEVYDKGGEGFAAKDVATAERVIEHIAPVLARLTGGG
;
A
#
# COMPACT_ATOMS: atom_id res chain seq x y z
N MET A 1 6.88 10.13 -19.72
CA MET A 1 8.06 9.38 -19.24
C MET A 1 8.90 10.31 -18.38
N SER A 2 8.39 10.64 -17.19
CA SER A 2 9.20 11.32 -16.19
C SER A 2 9.95 10.21 -15.47
N GLY A 3 11.20 9.99 -15.86
CA GLY A 3 12.09 9.15 -15.06
C GLY A 3 12.36 9.89 -13.77
N ASP A 4 11.73 9.46 -12.69
CA ASP A 4 12.07 9.93 -11.35
C ASP A 4 13.55 9.58 -11.13
N THR A 5 14.39 10.58 -10.94
CA THR A 5 15.83 10.36 -10.78
C THR A 5 16.06 9.84 -9.36
N PRO A 6 17.04 8.95 -9.09
CA PRO A 6 17.30 8.48 -7.72
C PRO A 6 17.44 9.59 -6.67
N ALA A 7 17.96 10.76 -7.07
CA ALA A 7 18.07 11.93 -6.22
C ALA A 7 16.71 12.56 -5.80
N ASP A 8 15.69 12.46 -6.66
CA ASP A 8 14.34 12.96 -6.37
C ASP A 8 13.64 12.03 -5.39
N THR A 9 13.82 10.71 -5.53
CA THR A 9 13.34 9.71 -4.58
C THR A 9 13.96 9.91 -3.19
N ASP A 10 15.28 10.07 -3.10
CA ASP A 10 15.98 10.31 -1.82
C ASP A 10 15.49 11.59 -1.13
N ALA A 11 15.28 12.67 -1.88
CA ALA A 11 14.76 13.92 -1.33
C ALA A 11 13.34 13.76 -0.77
N ARG A 12 12.50 12.93 -1.40
CA ARG A 12 11.15 12.64 -0.93
C ARG A 12 11.14 11.74 0.29
N LEU A 13 12.04 10.75 0.37
CA LEU A 13 12.24 9.94 1.57
C LEU A 13 12.65 10.82 2.75
N LEU A 14 13.59 11.75 2.55
CA LEU A 14 13.99 12.73 3.57
C LEU A 14 12.84 13.67 3.99
N ALA A 15 11.90 13.97 3.08
CA ALA A 15 10.72 14.76 3.41
C ALA A 15 9.74 13.97 4.29
N LEU A 16 9.55 12.67 4.01
CA LEU A 16 8.72 11.78 4.85
C LEU A 16 9.24 11.70 6.28
N GLU A 17 10.55 11.61 6.48
CA GLU A 17 11.18 11.58 7.80
C GLU A 17 10.89 12.81 8.67
N ARG A 18 10.66 13.95 8.02
CA ARG A 18 10.39 15.25 8.67
C ARG A 18 8.92 15.49 8.96
N GLU A 19 8.04 14.59 8.54
CA GLU A 19 6.61 14.78 8.74
C GLU A 19 6.23 14.72 10.22
N GLU A 20 5.26 15.55 10.60
CA GLU A 20 4.83 15.73 11.99
C GLU A 20 3.42 15.19 12.24
N ARG A 21 2.72 14.77 11.18
CA ARG A 21 1.35 14.25 11.27
C ARG A 21 1.23 12.92 10.55
N VAL A 22 0.57 11.95 11.19
CA VAL A 22 0.29 10.63 10.59
C VAL A 22 -0.38 10.79 9.23
N SER A 23 -1.40 11.63 9.10
CA SER A 23 -2.09 11.85 7.82
C SER A 23 -1.19 12.39 6.72
N GLY A 24 -0.22 13.26 7.06
CA GLY A 24 0.74 13.80 6.10
C GLY A 24 1.71 12.71 5.62
N LEU A 25 2.16 11.86 6.56
CA LEU A 25 3.13 10.81 6.28
C LEU A 25 2.53 9.79 5.32
N LEU A 26 1.31 9.33 5.62
CA LEU A 26 0.62 8.34 4.81
C LEU A 26 0.27 8.89 3.42
N ALA A 27 -0.22 10.13 3.33
CA ALA A 27 -0.53 10.74 2.03
C ALA A 27 0.71 10.89 1.14
N ALA A 28 1.83 11.33 1.72
CA ALA A 28 3.08 11.47 0.99
C ALA A 28 3.69 10.10 0.62
N ALA A 29 3.56 9.09 1.48
CA ALA A 29 4.00 7.72 1.19
C ALA A 29 3.18 7.08 0.06
N ALA A 30 1.84 7.22 0.09
CA ALA A 30 0.97 6.73 -0.96
C ALA A 30 1.32 7.36 -2.33
N ARG A 31 1.59 8.67 -2.33
CA ARG A 31 2.06 9.37 -3.53
C ARG A 31 3.43 8.85 -4.02
N LEU A 32 4.37 8.62 -3.09
CA LEU A 32 5.69 8.11 -3.42
C LEU A 32 5.63 6.72 -4.05
N LEU A 33 4.85 5.81 -3.46
CA LEU A 33 4.67 4.46 -3.98
C LEU A 33 4.15 4.48 -5.42
N VAL A 34 3.14 5.31 -5.72
CA VAL A 34 2.63 5.41 -7.10
C VAL A 34 3.65 5.99 -8.06
N ASP A 35 4.47 6.97 -7.64
CA ASP A 35 5.46 7.58 -8.53
C ASP A 35 6.67 6.67 -8.82
N VAL A 36 7.04 5.77 -7.91
CA VAL A 36 8.24 4.92 -8.04
C VAL A 36 7.95 3.49 -8.52
N LEU A 37 6.67 3.12 -8.61
CA LEU A 37 6.20 1.81 -9.05
C LEU A 37 5.41 1.94 -10.35
N PRO A 38 5.24 0.86 -11.14
CA PRO A 38 4.26 0.82 -12.22
C PRO A 38 2.85 0.69 -11.63
N ALA A 39 2.38 1.75 -10.96
CA ALA A 39 1.11 1.77 -10.25
C ALA A 39 0.26 2.96 -10.65
N SER A 40 -1.05 2.85 -10.48
CA SER A 40 -2.01 3.92 -10.78
C SER A 40 -2.77 4.41 -9.54
N ALA A 41 -2.75 3.64 -8.45
CA ALA A 41 -3.28 4.06 -7.16
C ALA A 41 -2.55 3.39 -5.99
N CYS A 42 -2.64 4.01 -4.82
CA CYS A 42 -2.21 3.46 -3.55
C CYS A 42 -3.19 3.86 -2.43
N ALA A 43 -3.63 2.88 -1.64
CA ALA A 43 -4.35 3.09 -0.40
C ALA A 43 -3.49 2.66 0.79
N ILE A 44 -3.61 3.38 1.90
CA ILE A 44 -3.01 3.00 3.18
C ILE A 44 -4.10 2.98 4.23
N SER A 45 -4.28 1.79 4.81
CA SER A 45 -5.36 1.45 5.70
C SER A 45 -4.82 1.11 7.09
N ARG A 46 -5.56 1.48 8.14
CA ARG A 46 -5.29 1.03 9.50
C ARG A 46 -6.09 -0.22 9.81
N ALA A 47 -5.42 -1.22 10.38
CA ALA A 47 -6.06 -2.43 10.88
C ALA A 47 -6.58 -2.19 12.30
N LEU A 48 -7.88 -2.41 12.52
CA LEU A 48 -8.58 -2.27 13.80
C LEU A 48 -9.39 -3.54 14.07
N GLY A 49 -8.75 -4.54 14.67
CA GLY A 49 -9.35 -5.87 14.79
C GLY A 49 -9.54 -6.47 13.40
N ASP A 50 -10.79 -6.78 13.05
CA ASP A 50 -11.16 -7.32 11.73
C ASP A 50 -11.48 -6.24 10.69
N LEU A 51 -11.32 -4.95 11.00
CA LEU A 51 -11.69 -3.85 10.10
C LEU A 51 -10.45 -3.13 9.55
N LEU A 52 -10.40 -2.93 8.23
CA LEU A 52 -9.50 -1.99 7.58
C LEU A 52 -10.18 -0.64 7.42
N VAL A 53 -9.51 0.43 7.86
CA VAL A 53 -9.97 1.81 7.70
C VAL A 53 -8.97 2.59 6.88
N VAL A 54 -9.36 2.98 5.66
CA VAL A 54 -8.52 3.79 4.77
C VAL A 54 -8.23 5.15 5.41
N LEU A 55 -6.95 5.48 5.57
CA LEU A 55 -6.48 6.74 6.15
C LEU A 55 -5.83 7.67 5.13
N ALA A 56 -5.29 7.11 4.06
CA ALA A 56 -4.78 7.85 2.92
C ALA A 56 -5.02 7.08 1.63
N GLU A 57 -5.31 7.81 0.56
CA GLU A 57 -5.47 7.27 -0.78
C GLU A 57 -4.81 8.25 -1.76
N TYR A 58 -4.12 7.72 -2.76
CA TYR A 58 -3.62 8.46 -3.89
C TYR A 58 -3.97 7.72 -5.19
N THR A 59 -4.45 8.43 -6.20
CA THR A 59 -4.76 7.87 -7.53
C THR A 59 -4.36 8.86 -8.62
N GLU A 60 -3.82 8.35 -9.73
CA GLU A 60 -3.52 9.16 -10.91
C GLU A 60 -4.78 9.59 -11.68
N SER A 61 -5.89 8.88 -11.51
CA SER A 61 -7.15 9.11 -12.23
C SER A 61 -8.30 9.51 -11.28
N GLN A 62 -9.20 10.38 -11.73
CA GLN A 62 -10.28 10.96 -10.91
C GLN A 62 -11.44 9.99 -10.52
N SER A 63 -11.28 8.67 -10.67
CA SER A 63 -12.31 7.66 -10.40
C SER A 63 -11.68 6.46 -9.69
N VAL A 64 -12.21 5.84 -8.63
CA VAL A 64 -13.46 5.95 -7.85
C VAL A 64 -13.04 5.81 -6.38
N GLN A 65 -13.80 6.42 -5.47
CA GLN A 65 -13.60 6.31 -4.03
C GLN A 65 -13.36 4.88 -3.57
N THR A 66 -12.19 4.59 -2.99
CA THR A 66 -12.04 3.47 -2.04
C THR A 66 -12.27 4.02 -0.63
N GLY A 67 -13.45 4.59 -0.41
CA GLY A 67 -13.87 5.11 0.90
C GLY A 67 -14.53 4.07 1.80
N HIS A 68 -14.44 2.79 1.43
CA HIS A 68 -15.11 1.70 2.15
C HIS A 68 -14.08 1.00 3.03
N GLY A 69 -14.38 0.94 4.33
CA GLY A 69 -13.67 0.01 5.20
C GLY A 69 -14.12 -1.40 4.89
N TYR A 70 -13.18 -2.33 4.82
CA TYR A 70 -13.42 -3.73 4.51
C TYR A 70 -13.17 -4.61 5.74
N LEU A 71 -13.84 -5.75 5.81
CA LEU A 71 -13.54 -6.76 6.82
C LEU A 71 -12.39 -7.62 6.33
N ILE A 72 -11.36 -7.81 7.15
CA ILE A 72 -10.18 -8.62 6.82
C ILE A 72 -10.60 -10.07 6.59
N SER A 73 -11.57 -10.56 7.37
CA SER A 73 -12.12 -11.91 7.25
C SER A 73 -12.82 -12.22 5.92
N ASP A 74 -13.21 -11.21 5.14
CA ASP A 74 -13.77 -11.40 3.80
C ASP A 74 -12.68 -11.66 2.74
N TYR A 75 -11.41 -11.39 3.05
CA TYR A 75 -10.27 -11.38 2.12
C TYR A 75 -9.09 -12.21 2.67
N PRO A 76 -9.02 -13.52 2.39
CA PRO A 76 -8.01 -14.41 2.94
C PRO A 76 -6.57 -13.98 2.65
N ALA A 77 -6.30 -13.40 1.47
CA ALA A 77 -4.96 -12.94 1.12
C ALA A 77 -4.54 -11.72 1.96
N THR A 78 -5.49 -10.83 2.27
CA THR A 78 -5.27 -9.72 3.19
C THR A 78 -4.94 -10.22 4.60
N LEU A 79 -5.67 -11.22 5.09
CA LEU A 79 -5.39 -11.85 6.39
C LEU A 79 -3.97 -12.43 6.44
N ASP A 80 -3.57 -13.18 5.41
CA ASP A 80 -2.23 -13.78 5.32
C ASP A 80 -1.13 -12.72 5.35
N VAL A 81 -1.28 -11.61 4.62
CA VAL A 81 -0.30 -10.50 4.63
C VAL A 81 -0.12 -9.94 6.05
N LEU A 82 -1.23 -9.74 6.77
CA LEU A 82 -1.21 -9.18 8.12
C LEU A 82 -0.68 -10.17 9.17
N GLU A 83 -1.02 -11.45 9.07
CA GLU A 83 -0.58 -12.49 10.02
C GLU A 83 0.87 -12.92 9.79
N LEU A 84 1.25 -13.15 8.53
CA LEU A 84 2.59 -13.62 8.15
C LEU A 84 3.61 -12.48 8.10
N ARG A 85 3.16 -11.22 8.06
CA ARG A 85 4.00 -10.02 7.87
C ARG A 85 4.84 -10.12 6.61
N GLN A 86 4.23 -10.60 5.52
CA GLN A 86 4.87 -10.80 4.23
C GLN A 86 4.07 -10.10 3.15
N SER A 87 4.76 -9.38 2.26
CA SER A 87 4.13 -8.78 1.10
C SER A 87 3.61 -9.83 0.14
N MET A 88 2.47 -9.53 -0.50
CA MET A 88 1.81 -10.43 -1.45
C MET A 88 1.35 -9.65 -2.69
N THR A 89 1.45 -10.29 -3.85
CA THR A 89 0.94 -9.77 -5.11
C THR A 89 -0.23 -10.61 -5.61
N ILE A 90 -1.26 -9.98 -6.12
CA ILE A 90 -2.42 -10.61 -6.76
C ILE A 90 -2.54 -10.01 -8.17
N ALA A 91 -2.77 -10.86 -9.16
CA ALA A 91 -3.08 -10.44 -10.53
C ALA A 91 -4.34 -11.16 -11.02
N VAL A 92 -5.17 -10.48 -11.80
CA VAL A 92 -6.45 -11.05 -12.30
C VAL A 92 -6.28 -12.21 -13.28
N ASP A 93 -5.07 -12.39 -13.80
CA ASP A 93 -4.68 -13.47 -14.70
C ASP A 93 -3.92 -14.61 -14.00
N ASP A 94 -3.63 -14.46 -12.69
CA ASP A 94 -3.04 -15.53 -11.87
C ASP A 94 -4.09 -16.63 -11.64
N PRO A 95 -3.87 -17.86 -12.14
CA PRO A 95 -4.81 -18.96 -11.96
C PRO A 95 -4.90 -19.47 -10.51
N GLU A 96 -3.96 -19.10 -9.64
CA GLU A 96 -3.94 -19.48 -8.23
C GLU A 96 -4.56 -18.42 -7.30
N ALA A 97 -4.92 -17.24 -7.82
CA ALA A 97 -5.55 -16.18 -7.05
C ALA A 97 -7.00 -16.53 -6.62
N ASP A 98 -7.39 -16.08 -5.44
CA ASP A 98 -8.75 -16.28 -4.92
C ASP A 98 -9.80 -15.53 -5.76
N GLU A 99 -10.93 -16.17 -6.01
CA GLU A 99 -11.98 -15.62 -6.88
C GLU A 99 -12.57 -14.31 -6.33
N GLN A 100 -12.63 -14.13 -5.00
CA GLN A 100 -13.17 -12.94 -4.37
C GLN A 100 -12.21 -11.75 -4.52
N GLU A 101 -10.91 -11.99 -4.37
CA GLU A 101 -9.86 -10.99 -4.59
C GLU A 101 -9.87 -10.52 -6.06
N VAL A 102 -9.93 -11.46 -7.01
CA VAL A 102 -10.01 -11.14 -8.45
C VAL A 102 -11.29 -10.40 -8.79
N ALA A 103 -12.42 -10.79 -8.19
CA ALA A 103 -13.70 -10.10 -8.39
C ALA A 103 -13.65 -8.65 -7.88
N LEU A 104 -13.06 -8.43 -6.70
CA LEU A 104 -12.87 -7.10 -6.14
C LEU A 104 -11.97 -6.24 -7.04
N LEU A 105 -10.83 -6.76 -7.49
CA LEU A 105 -9.93 -6.01 -8.39
C LEU A 105 -10.66 -5.56 -9.66
N ARG A 106 -11.46 -6.45 -10.27
CA ARG A 106 -12.27 -6.11 -11.44
C ARG A 106 -13.36 -5.09 -11.14
N GLU A 107 -14.01 -5.16 -9.98
CA GLU A 107 -15.00 -4.17 -9.55
C GLU A 107 -14.37 -2.78 -9.37
N LEU A 108 -13.19 -2.73 -8.76
CA LEU A 108 -12.40 -1.51 -8.56
C LEU A 108 -11.76 -1.00 -9.87
N GLY A 109 -11.73 -1.82 -10.92
CA GLY A 109 -11.18 -1.49 -12.23
C GLY A 109 -9.65 -1.56 -12.30
N PHE A 110 -9.04 -2.44 -11.51
CA PHE A 110 -7.62 -2.77 -11.49
C PHE A 110 -7.38 -4.21 -11.94
N ASP A 111 -6.18 -4.46 -12.45
CA ASP A 111 -5.75 -5.79 -12.93
C ASP A 111 -4.74 -6.45 -11.98
N SER A 112 -4.10 -5.67 -11.11
CA SER A 112 -3.18 -6.20 -10.11
C SER A 112 -3.14 -5.36 -8.84
N LEU A 113 -2.71 -6.02 -7.76
CA LEU A 113 -2.57 -5.47 -6.41
C LEU A 113 -1.30 -6.00 -5.77
N LEU A 114 -0.53 -5.10 -5.16
CA LEU A 114 0.54 -5.41 -4.21
C LEU A 114 0.10 -4.96 -2.82
N MET A 115 0.07 -5.91 -1.89
CA MET A 115 -0.20 -5.69 -0.48
C MET A 115 1.10 -5.75 0.33
N LEU A 116 1.30 -4.77 1.21
CA LEU A 116 2.41 -4.75 2.16
C LEU A 116 1.90 -4.52 3.58
N PRO A 117 2.41 -5.27 4.58
CA PRO A 117 2.12 -4.97 5.97
C PRO A 117 2.82 -3.67 6.37
N LEU A 118 2.10 -2.77 7.03
CA LEU A 118 2.67 -1.54 7.59
C LEU A 118 2.89 -1.75 9.09
N GLU A 119 4.15 -1.89 9.50
CA GLU A 119 4.51 -2.09 10.90
C GLU A 119 4.81 -0.77 11.61
N ALA A 120 4.38 -0.67 12.88
CA ALA A 120 4.75 0.43 13.77
C ALA A 120 4.94 -0.10 15.19
N GLY A 121 6.10 0.15 15.79
CA GLY A 121 6.38 -0.26 17.16
C GLY A 121 6.48 -1.78 17.37
N GLY A 122 6.82 -2.54 16.33
CA GLY A 122 6.98 -4.00 16.39
C GLY A 122 5.70 -4.81 16.13
N GLU A 123 4.59 -4.13 15.85
CA GLU A 123 3.32 -4.75 15.50
C GLU A 123 2.83 -4.28 14.13
N VAL A 124 2.02 -5.10 13.47
CA VAL A 124 1.33 -4.71 12.24
C VAL A 124 0.28 -3.67 12.59
N TRP A 125 0.51 -2.45 12.13
CA TRP A 125 -0.34 -1.29 12.36
C TRP A 125 -1.44 -1.17 11.29
N GLY A 126 -1.15 -1.63 10.07
CA GLY A 126 -2.07 -1.51 8.95
C GLY A 126 -1.58 -2.23 7.70
N LEU A 127 -2.21 -1.87 6.58
CA LEU A 127 -1.98 -2.44 5.26
C LEU A 127 -1.71 -1.31 4.26
N VAL A 128 -0.77 -1.54 3.37
CA VAL A 128 -0.57 -0.72 2.17
C VAL A 128 -0.99 -1.53 0.96
N GLU A 129 -1.80 -0.94 0.12
CA GLU A 129 -2.34 -1.55 -1.09
C GLU A 129 -1.93 -0.68 -2.27
N VAL A 130 -1.20 -1.25 -3.23
CA VAL A 130 -0.74 -0.57 -4.44
C VAL A 130 -1.39 -1.26 -5.63
N TYR A 131 -2.09 -0.48 -6.45
CA TYR A 131 -2.94 -0.99 -7.52
C TYR A 131 -2.44 -0.56 -8.90
N ASP A 132 -2.53 -1.47 -9.86
CA ASP A 132 -2.22 -1.17 -11.26
C ASP A 132 -3.27 -1.74 -12.23
N LYS A 133 -3.32 -1.16 -13.43
CA LYS A 133 -4.16 -1.59 -14.56
C LYS A 133 -3.35 -2.35 -15.62
N GLY A 134 -2.09 -2.67 -15.33
CA GLY A 134 -1.24 -3.52 -16.15
C GLY A 134 -1.43 -4.98 -15.76
N GLY A 135 -1.78 -5.80 -16.74
CA GLY A 135 -2.06 -7.22 -16.54
C GLY A 135 -0.84 -8.10 -16.22
N GLU A 136 0.39 -7.58 -16.19
CA GLU A 136 1.59 -8.40 -15.88
C GLU A 136 1.85 -8.53 -14.37
N GLY A 137 1.11 -7.81 -13.53
CA GLY A 137 1.33 -7.78 -12.07
C GLY A 137 2.61 -7.06 -11.65
N PHE A 138 2.87 -7.06 -10.34
CA PHE A 138 4.07 -6.46 -9.75
C PHE A 138 5.24 -7.46 -9.75
N ALA A 139 6.39 -7.09 -10.31
CA ALA A 139 7.57 -7.93 -10.31
C ALA A 139 8.30 -7.85 -8.96
N ALA A 140 9.20 -8.81 -8.70
CA ALA A 140 9.99 -8.86 -7.45
C ALA A 140 10.78 -7.57 -7.15
N LYS A 141 11.22 -6.84 -8.19
CA LYS A 141 11.89 -5.54 -8.04
C LYS A 141 10.94 -4.44 -7.53
N ASP A 142 9.66 -4.53 -7.88
CA ASP A 142 8.63 -3.55 -7.52
C ASP A 142 8.25 -3.79 -6.06
N VAL A 143 8.09 -5.06 -5.65
CA VAL A 143 7.93 -5.47 -4.25
C VAL A 143 9.09 -4.96 -3.39
N ALA A 144 10.34 -5.25 -3.77
CA ALA A 144 11.51 -4.79 -3.02
C ALA A 144 11.63 -3.26 -2.95
N THR A 145 11.12 -2.54 -3.95
CA THR A 145 11.11 -1.06 -3.95
C THR A 145 10.04 -0.54 -3.00
N ALA A 146 8.84 -1.13 -3.02
CA ALA A 146 7.76 -0.80 -2.11
C ALA A 146 8.14 -1.09 -0.64
N GLU A 147 8.70 -2.26 -0.35
CA GLU A 147 9.18 -2.66 0.99
C GLU A 147 10.16 -1.63 1.56
N ARG A 148 11.12 -1.15 0.75
CA ARG A 148 12.05 -0.10 1.18
C ARG A 148 11.36 1.20 1.57
N VAL A 149 10.31 1.61 0.84
CA VAL A 149 9.52 2.78 1.21
C VAL A 149 8.82 2.55 2.55
N ILE A 150 8.24 1.36 2.76
CA ILE A 150 7.58 0.99 4.02
C ILE A 150 8.57 0.98 5.19
N GLU A 151 9.75 0.39 5.02
CA GLU A 151 10.83 0.36 6.00
C GLU A 151 11.25 1.78 6.42
N HIS A 152 11.28 2.73 5.48
CA HIS A 152 11.62 4.13 5.77
C HIS A 152 10.53 4.86 6.57
N ILE A 153 9.25 4.61 6.30
CA ILE A 153 8.15 5.32 7.00
C ILE A 153 7.79 4.68 8.35
N ALA A 154 8.05 3.39 8.54
CA ALA A 154 7.74 2.64 9.76
C ALA A 154 8.26 3.32 11.06
N PRO A 155 9.54 3.71 11.19
CA PRO A 155 10.03 4.38 12.40
C PRO A 155 9.38 5.76 12.62
N VAL A 156 9.07 6.48 11.55
CA VAL A 156 8.39 7.78 11.61
C VAL A 156 6.96 7.59 12.12
N LEU A 157 6.24 6.60 11.58
CA LEU A 157 4.90 6.23 12.00
C LEU A 157 4.88 5.79 13.46
N ALA A 158 5.84 4.97 13.89
CA ALA A 158 5.97 4.55 15.29
C ALA A 158 6.18 5.76 16.23
N ARG A 159 7.02 6.73 15.84
CA ARG A 159 7.22 7.98 16.60
C ARG A 159 5.93 8.80 16.71
N LEU A 160 5.18 8.93 15.60
CA LEU A 160 3.97 9.74 15.54
C LEU A 160 2.76 9.10 16.24
N THR A 161 2.75 7.77 16.38
CA THR A 161 1.66 7.02 17.02
C THR A 161 1.97 6.57 18.45
N GLY A 162 3.26 6.47 18.81
CA GLY A 162 3.76 6.09 20.13
C GLY A 162 3.95 7.23 21.13
N GLY A 163 3.49 8.45 20.80
CA GLY A 163 3.49 9.60 21.71
C GLY A 163 2.23 9.62 22.59
N GLY A 164 2.22 8.82 23.66
CA GLY A 164 1.29 8.89 24.79
C GLY A 164 2.05 8.91 26.10
#